data_AF-W4PEB2-F1
#
_entry.id   AF-W4PEB2-F1
#
_cell.length_a   1.000
_cell.length_b   1.000
_cell.length_c   1.000
_cell.angle_alpha   90.00
_cell.angle_beta   90.00
_cell.angle_gamma   90.00
#
_symmetry.space_group_name_H-M   'P 1'
#
loop_
_entity.id
_entity.type
_entity.pdbx_description
1 polymer ?
#
loop_
_entity_poly.entity_id
_entity_poly.type
_entity_poly.pdbx_seq_one_letter_code
_entity_poly.pdbx_strand_id
1 'polypeptide(L)'
;MTAREAEDLLRKDLRELCAMFRSYGQDSLLLAALAYNIGPYKVLGCKGKYPKSTVLKKLEAGDRNIRDDYVKYCRWRGKRVPSIERRRYIELMLLFIP
;
A
#
# COMPACT_ATOMS: atom_id res chain seq x y z
N MET A 1 -12.07 -19.36 -13.49
CA MET A 1 -11.10 -19.09 -12.42
C MET A 1 -11.42 -20.00 -11.24
N THR A 2 -10.58 -20.99 -10.99
CA THR A 2 -10.66 -21.87 -9.82
C THR A 2 -10.04 -21.18 -8.59
N ALA A 3 -10.32 -21.69 -7.40
CA ALA A 3 -9.71 -21.15 -6.16
C ALA A 3 -8.17 -21.20 -6.22
N ARG A 4 -7.61 -22.29 -6.78
CA ARG A 4 -6.17 -22.47 -6.98
C ARG A 4 -5.59 -21.44 -7.94
N GLU A 5 -6.24 -21.23 -9.09
CA GLU A 5 -5.81 -20.21 -10.06
C GLU A 5 -5.83 -18.80 -9.45
N ALA A 6 -6.86 -18.49 -8.65
CA ALA A 6 -6.96 -17.20 -7.97
C ALA A 6 -5.85 -17.00 -6.92
N GLU A 7 -5.52 -18.06 -6.18
CA GLU A 7 -4.46 -18.05 -5.18
C GLU A 7 -3.07 -17.93 -5.82
N ASP A 8 -2.83 -18.60 -6.94
CA ASP A 8 -1.59 -18.51 -7.70
C ASP A 8 -1.40 -17.09 -8.27
N LEU A 9 -2.47 -16.50 -8.81
CA LEU A 9 -2.46 -15.11 -9.27
C LEU A 9 -2.18 -14.13 -8.13
N LEU A 10 -2.86 -14.28 -6.99
CA LEU A 10 -2.65 -13.47 -5.79
C LEU A 10 -1.18 -13.52 -5.33
N ARG A 11 -0.60 -14.73 -5.24
CA ARG A 11 0.80 -14.92 -4.83
C ARG A 11 1.76 -14.28 -5.82
N LYS A 12 1.51 -14.43 -7.12
CA LYS A 12 2.33 -13.82 -8.17
C LYS A 12 2.33 -12.30 -8.01
N ASP A 13 1.15 -11.67 -7.96
CA ASP A 13 1.02 -10.22 -7.85
C ASP A 13 1.69 -9.67 -6.58
N LEU A 14 1.49 -10.34 -5.44
CA LEU A 14 2.12 -9.92 -4.18
C LEU A 14 3.66 -10.04 -4.23
N ARG A 15 4.20 -11.07 -4.88
CA ARG A 15 5.66 -11.22 -5.05
C ARG A 15 6.24 -10.09 -5.90
N GLU A 16 5.56 -9.73 -6.99
CA GLU A 16 5.98 -8.64 -7.86
C GLU A 16 5.95 -7.29 -7.12
N LEU A 17 4.90 -7.03 -6.34
CA LEU A 17 4.81 -5.83 -5.51
C LEU A 17 5.89 -5.80 -4.42
N CYS A 18 6.12 -6.88 -3.70
CA CYS A 18 7.20 -6.96 -2.71
C CYS A 18 8.57 -6.71 -3.37
N ALA A 19 8.80 -7.25 -4.56
CA ALA A 19 10.03 -6.99 -5.32
C ALA A 19 10.15 -5.50 -5.70
N MET A 20 9.07 -4.87 -6.13
CA MET A 20 9.02 -3.45 -6.49
C MET A 20 9.34 -2.52 -5.31
N PHE A 21 8.87 -2.86 -4.10
CA PHE A 21 9.12 -2.07 -2.90
C PHE A 21 10.34 -2.53 -2.08
N ARG A 22 11.19 -3.42 -2.60
CA ARG A 22 12.29 -4.03 -1.84
C ARG A 22 13.28 -3.02 -1.26
N SER A 23 13.55 -1.93 -1.98
CA SER A 23 14.46 -0.87 -1.54
C SER A 23 14.00 -0.11 -0.29
N TYR A 24 12.74 -0.25 0.10
CA TYR A 24 12.16 0.39 1.28
C TYR A 24 12.33 -0.44 2.57
N GLY A 25 13.09 -1.54 2.53
CA GLY A 25 13.48 -2.30 3.72
C GLY A 25 12.28 -2.81 4.52
N GLN A 26 12.23 -2.49 5.81
CA GLN A 26 11.14 -2.89 6.72
C GLN A 26 9.75 -2.44 6.26
N ASP A 27 9.65 -1.36 5.49
CA ASP A 27 8.39 -0.81 5.00
C ASP A 27 7.89 -1.50 3.72
N SER A 28 8.73 -2.35 3.11
CA SER A 28 8.45 -2.99 1.82
C SER A 28 7.11 -3.72 1.81
N LEU A 29 6.84 -4.51 2.85
CA LEU A 29 5.62 -5.31 2.94
C LEU A 29 4.36 -4.45 3.16
N LEU A 30 4.46 -3.40 3.99
CA LEU A 30 3.37 -2.45 4.19
C LEU A 30 3.03 -1.72 2.89
N LEU A 31 4.04 -1.25 2.15
CA LEU A 31 3.86 -0.57 0.87
C LEU A 31 3.29 -1.51 -0.20
N ALA A 32 3.75 -2.76 -0.26
CA ALA A 32 3.22 -3.78 -1.17
C ALA A 32 1.74 -4.08 -0.87
N ALA A 33 1.35 -4.23 0.40
CA ALA A 33 -0.03 -4.48 0.80
C ALA A 33 -0.97 -3.31 0.43
N LEU A 34 -0.51 -2.06 0.62
CA LEU A 34 -1.23 -0.87 0.18
C LEU A 34 -1.38 -0.87 -1.34
N ALA A 35 -0.28 -1.04 -2.06
CA ALA A 35 -0.20 -1.01 -3.52
C ALA A 35 -1.05 -2.09 -4.18
N TYR A 36 -1.16 -3.27 -3.57
CA TYR A 36 -2.06 -4.33 -4.05
C TYR A 36 -3.50 -3.84 -4.14
N ASN A 37 -3.93 -3.01 -3.19
CA ASN A 37 -5.30 -2.50 -3.16
C ASN A 37 -5.50 -1.25 -4.02
N ILE A 38 -4.53 -0.33 -4.06
CA ILE A 38 -4.72 0.99 -4.70
C ILE A 38 -3.94 1.18 -6.01
N GLY A 39 -3.08 0.23 -6.36
CA GLY A 39 -2.14 0.27 -7.46
C GLY A 39 -0.78 0.88 -7.07
N PRO A 40 0.35 0.34 -7.56
CA PRO A 40 1.70 0.80 -7.17
C PRO A 40 1.97 2.25 -7.53
N TYR A 41 1.47 2.73 -8.67
CA TYR A 41 1.67 4.11 -9.11
C TYR A 41 0.96 5.16 -8.25
N LYS A 42 -0.04 4.78 -7.44
CA LYS A 42 -0.62 5.69 -6.44
C LYS A 42 0.24 5.84 -5.19
N VAL A 43 1.18 4.90 -4.99
CA VAL A 43 2.17 4.93 -3.90
C VAL A 43 3.46 5.60 -4.39
N LEU A 44 4.08 5.06 -5.44
CA LEU A 44 5.34 5.53 -6.02
C LEU A 44 5.22 6.88 -6.74
N GLY A 45 4.04 7.18 -7.26
CA GLY A 45 3.83 8.26 -8.23
C GLY A 45 4.06 7.80 -9.67
N CYS A 46 3.60 8.63 -10.60
CA CYS A 46 3.77 8.46 -12.04
C CYS A 46 3.74 9.85 -12.69
N LYS A 47 4.80 10.21 -13.42
CA LYS A 47 4.96 11.54 -14.03
C LYS A 47 3.74 11.88 -14.89
N GLY A 48 3.14 13.05 -14.65
CA GLY A 48 1.97 13.53 -15.38
C GLY A 48 0.62 12.90 -14.97
N LYS A 49 0.60 11.95 -14.03
CA LYS A 49 -0.65 11.29 -13.59
C LYS A 49 -0.87 11.30 -12.09
N TYR A 50 0.12 10.86 -11.31
CA TYR A 50 0.02 10.78 -9.86
C TYR A 50 1.29 11.35 -9.20
N PRO A 51 1.17 12.25 -8.22
CA PRO A 51 2.31 12.58 -7.38
C PRO A 51 2.70 11.36 -6.53
N LYS A 52 3.96 11.30 -6.11
CA LYS A 52 4.40 10.35 -5.07
C LYS A 52 3.56 10.55 -3.81
N SER A 53 3.11 9.45 -3.19
CA SER A 53 2.28 9.49 -1.98
C SER A 53 2.96 10.19 -0.81
N THR A 54 2.18 10.86 0.04
CA THR A 54 2.69 11.45 1.28
C THR A 54 3.28 10.40 2.21
N VAL A 55 2.65 9.22 2.30
CA VAL A 55 3.18 8.07 3.06
C VAL A 55 4.60 7.76 2.62
N LEU A 56 4.83 7.55 1.32
CA LEU A 56 6.14 7.19 0.82
C LEU A 56 7.17 8.31 1.03
N LYS A 57 6.79 9.57 0.81
CA LYS A 57 7.67 10.73 1.07
C LYS A 57 8.11 10.81 2.53
N LYS A 58 7.19 10.55 3.47
CA LYS A 58 7.49 10.55 4.90
C LYS A 58 8.45 9.43 5.26
N LEU A 59 8.17 8.21 4.80
CA LEU A 59 9.05 7.06 5.01
C LEU A 59 10.46 7.30 4.43
N GLU A 60 10.55 7.87 3.22
CA GLU A 60 11.83 8.25 2.60
C GLU A 60 12.60 9.32 3.40
N ALA A 61 11.89 10.19 4.12
CA ALA A 61 12.48 11.21 4.99
C ALA A 61 12.77 10.71 6.42
N GLY A 62 12.46 9.45 6.73
CA GLY A 62 12.55 8.89 8.08
C GLY A 62 11.43 9.33 9.02
N ASP A 63 10.41 10.06 8.52
CA ASP A 63 9.22 10.41 9.29
C ASP A 63 8.28 9.20 9.38
N ARG A 64 8.15 8.67 10.60
CA ARG A 64 7.34 7.51 10.93
C ARG A 64 5.89 7.87 11.25
N ASN A 65 5.55 9.16 11.33
CA ASN A 65 4.18 9.62 11.57
C ASN A 65 3.31 9.55 10.29
N ILE A 66 3.02 8.33 9.85
CA ILE A 66 2.31 8.06 8.59
C ILE A 66 0.85 7.66 8.77
N ARG A 67 0.39 7.41 10.00
CA ARG A 67 -0.92 6.78 10.29
C ARG A 67 -2.08 7.49 9.58
N ASP A 68 -2.20 8.80 9.77
CA ASP A 68 -3.31 9.57 9.19
C ASP A 68 -3.25 9.64 7.67
N ASP A 69 -2.05 9.69 7.09
CA ASP A 69 -1.86 9.69 5.65
C ASP A 69 -2.14 8.31 5.03
N TYR A 70 -1.82 7.24 5.76
CA TYR A 70 -2.07 5.87 5.35
C TYR A 70 -3.57 5.55 5.37
N VAL A 71 -4.29 5.96 6.41
CA VAL A 71 -5.73 5.71 6.57
C VAL A 71 -6.57 6.48 5.54
N LYS A 72 -6.08 7.61 5.00
CA LYS A 72 -6.75 8.34 3.90
C LYS A 72 -6.95 7.49 2.64
N TYR A 73 -6.16 6.42 2.45
CA TYR A 73 -6.34 5.44 1.37
C TYR A 73 -7.51 4.48 1.62
N CYS A 74 -8.67 5.03 1.99
CA CYS A 74 -9.94 4.33 2.19
C CYS A 74 -11.10 4.94 1.39
N ARG A 75 -10.82 5.90 0.51
CA ARG A 75 -11.85 6.62 -0.24
C ARG A 75 -12.05 6.08 -1.65
N TRP A 76 -13.30 5.88 -2.04
CA TRP A 76 -13.72 5.61 -3.40
C TRP A 76 -14.69 6.69 -3.88
N ARG A 77 -14.37 7.33 -5.02
CA ARG A 77 -15.11 8.49 -5.55
C ARG A 77 -15.40 9.56 -4.48
N GLY A 78 -14.37 9.89 -3.69
CA GLY A 78 -14.43 10.88 -2.61
C GLY A 78 -15.07 10.40 -1.30
N LYS A 79 -15.84 9.30 -1.31
CA LYS A 79 -16.52 8.76 -0.14
C LYS A 79 -15.66 7.76 0.62
N ARG A 80 -15.66 7.83 1.95
CA ARG A 80 -14.99 6.87 2.83
C ARG A 80 -15.68 5.50 2.72
N VAL A 81 -14.88 4.44 2.60
CA VAL A 81 -15.32 3.05 2.58
C VAL A 81 -14.87 2.39 3.90
N PRO A 82 -15.79 2.10 4.85
CA PRO A 82 -15.42 1.62 6.19
C PRO A 82 -14.60 0.32 6.20
N SER A 83 -14.89 -0.61 5.27
CA SER A 83 -14.14 -1.86 5.17
C SER A 83 -12.69 -1.65 4.73
N ILE A 84 -12.43 -0.70 3.83
CA ILE A 84 -11.06 -0.37 3.39
C ILE A 84 -10.31 0.33 4.51
N GLU A 85 -10.96 1.23 5.24
CA GLU A 85 -10.34 1.88 6.40
C GLU A 85 -9.95 0.87 7.48
N ARG A 86 -10.84 -0.09 7.81
CA ARG A 86 -10.51 -1.18 8.73
C ARG A 86 -9.29 -1.96 8.24
N ARG A 87 -9.23 -2.25 6.93
CA ARG A 87 -8.05 -2.86 6.30
C ARG A 87 -6.79 -2.01 6.51
N ARG A 88 -6.85 -0.69 6.33
CA ARG A 88 -5.70 0.21 6.56
C ARG A 88 -5.19 0.13 8.00
N TYR A 89 -6.09 0.09 8.99
CA TYR A 89 -5.69 -0.07 10.40
C TYR A 89 -5.05 -1.44 10.67
N ILE A 90 -5.60 -2.52 10.10
CA ILE A 90 -5.03 -3.87 10.25
C ILE A 90 -3.64 -3.95 9.59
N GLU A 91 -3.47 -3.38 8.40
CA GLU A 91 -2.16 -3.33 7.73
C GLU A 91 -1.13 -2.59 8.57
N LEU A 92 -1.48 -1.42 9.14
CA LEU A 92 -0.59 -0.71 10.06
C LEU A 92 -0.27 -1.55 11.31
N MET A 93 -1.28 -2.15 11.93
CA MET A 93 -1.11 -2.94 13.15
C MET A 93 -0.19 -4.16 12.94
N LEU A 94 -0.24 -4.79 11.76
CA LEU A 94 0.49 -6.02 11.48
C LEU A 94 1.84 -5.79 10.79
N LEU A 95 1.97 -4.75 9.97
CA LEU A 95 3.07 -4.59 9.02
C LEU A 95 3.91 -3.34 9.25
N PHE A 96 3.45 -2.38 10.07
CA PHE A 96 4.18 -1.16 10.33
C PHE A 96 4.99 -1.26 11.62
N ILE A 97 6.30 -1.05 11.51
CA ILE A 97 7.21 -0.94 12.66
C ILE A 97 7.42 0.57 12.91
N PRO A 98 7.01 1.11 14.06
CA PRO A 98 7.13 2.53 14.37
C PRO A 98 8.57 3.05 14.24
#